data_AF-H1YES0-F1
#
_entry.id   AF-H1YES0-F1
#
_cell.length_a   1.000
_cell.length_b   1.000
_cell.length_c   1.000
_cell.angle_alpha   90.00
_cell.angle_beta   90.00
_cell.angle_gamma   90.00
#
_symmetry.space_group_name_H-M   'P 1'
#
loop_
_entity.id
_entity.type
_entity.pdbx_description
1 polymer ?
#
loop_
_entity_poly.entity_id
_entity_poly.type
_entity_poly.pdbx_seq_one_letter_code
_entity_poly.pdbx_strand_id
1 'polypeptide(L)'
;MRKLAVAAVGGHHIHAKAAFKEVAAYDPNKGFSISQKLMKDLKLDHNAMTQTQRRLFRELANSGRPNTLIEQTRIAKEALMAGGATEDFANDLLKASLENLKNQNVTAPSNIPWNKTKK
;
A
#
# COMPACT_ATOMS: atom_id res chain seq x y z
N MET A 1 2.22 -22.99 7.65
CA MET A 1 2.16 -21.51 7.57
C MET A 1 3.34 -21.02 6.73
N ARG A 2 3.11 -20.39 5.57
CA ARG A 2 4.20 -19.75 4.82
C ARG A 2 4.60 -18.48 5.57
N LYS A 3 5.82 -18.43 6.12
CA LYS A 3 6.43 -17.17 6.58
C LYS A 3 6.51 -16.24 5.36
N LEU A 4 5.67 -15.22 5.31
CA LEU A 4 5.80 -14.14 4.34
C LEU A 4 7.15 -13.48 4.62
N ALA A 5 8.07 -13.54 3.65
CA ALA A 5 9.34 -12.83 3.74
C ALA A 5 9.05 -11.33 3.64
N VAL A 6 8.89 -10.68 4.81
CA VAL A 6 8.71 -9.24 4.95
C VAL A 6 10.04 -8.58 4.63
N ALA A 7 10.07 -7.75 3.59
CA ALA A 7 11.27 -7.04 3.21
C ALA A 7 11.36 -5.72 3.98
N ALA A 8 12.47 -5.55 4.70
CA ALA A 8 12.95 -4.23 5.08
C ALA A 8 13.25 -3.45 3.78
N VAL A 9 12.52 -2.35 3.55
CA VAL A 9 12.77 -1.30 2.55
C VAL A 9 13.37 -1.71 1.19
N GLY A 10 12.59 -1.62 0.11
CA GLY A 10 13.07 -1.82 -1.27
C GLY A 10 12.14 -2.63 -2.17
N GLY A 11 10.85 -2.31 -2.18
CA GLY A 11 9.83 -3.08 -2.89
C GLY A 11 8.49 -2.36 -2.98
N HIS A 12 7.41 -3.13 -3.18
CA HIS A 12 6.06 -2.56 -3.26
C HIS A 12 5.49 -2.36 -1.85
N HIS A 13 5.29 -1.11 -1.43
CA HIS A 13 4.55 -0.80 -0.22
C HIS A 13 3.06 -1.04 -0.44
N ILE A 14 2.46 -1.92 0.37
CA ILE A 14 1.06 -2.34 0.22
C ILE A 14 0.12 -1.14 0.38
N HIS A 15 0.14 -0.49 1.55
CA HIS A 15 -0.47 0.82 1.71
C HIS A 15 0.48 1.91 1.23
N ALA A 16 -0.05 2.98 0.63
CA ALA A 16 0.78 4.00 0.01
C ALA A 16 1.56 4.79 1.07
N LYS A 17 2.89 4.57 1.15
CA LYS A 17 3.81 5.26 2.05
C LYS A 17 3.61 6.79 2.09
N ALA A 18 3.38 7.41 0.93
CA ALA A 18 3.18 8.85 0.81
C ALA A 18 1.90 9.37 1.49
N ALA A 19 0.96 8.49 1.87
CA ALA A 19 -0.27 8.84 2.57
C ALA A 19 -0.04 9.08 4.07
N PHE A 20 1.08 8.60 4.62
CA PHE A 20 1.38 8.62 6.06
C PHE A 20 2.58 9.49 6.41
N LYS A 21 3.14 10.23 5.43
CA LYS A 21 4.42 10.93 5.59
C LYS A 21 4.42 12.06 6.63
N GLU A 22 3.25 12.61 6.96
CA GLU A 22 3.09 13.63 8.01
C GLU A 22 2.55 13.03 9.32
N VAL A 23 2.34 11.71 9.39
CA VAL A 23 1.91 11.04 10.61
C VAL A 23 3.15 10.81 11.48
N ALA A 24 3.25 11.53 12.58
CA ALA A 24 4.44 11.50 13.47
C ALA A 24 4.83 10.08 13.94
N ALA A 25 3.85 9.19 14.10
CA ALA A 25 4.09 7.82 14.55
C ALA A 25 4.57 6.87 13.43
N TYR A 26 4.43 7.26 12.16
CA TYR A 26 4.81 6.42 11.02
C TYR A 26 6.31 6.50 10.73
N ASP A 27 6.98 5.35 10.79
CA ASP A 27 8.38 5.19 10.39
C ASP A 27 8.44 4.66 8.95
N PRO A 28 8.79 5.51 7.96
CA PRO A 28 8.84 5.11 6.55
C PRO A 28 9.89 4.04 6.22
N ASN A 29 10.79 3.73 7.15
CA ASN A 29 11.78 2.65 7.02
C ASN A 29 11.28 1.32 7.59
N LYS A 30 10.19 1.34 8.37
CA LYS A 30 9.52 0.16 8.92
C LYS A 30 8.19 -0.15 8.24
N GLY A 31 7.79 0.67 7.26
CA GLY A 31 6.58 0.44 6.47
C GLY A 31 6.61 -0.90 5.73
N PHE A 32 5.56 -1.70 5.92
CA PHE A 32 5.44 -3.01 5.29
C PHE A 32 5.53 -2.94 3.76
N SER A 33 6.33 -3.83 3.17
CA SER A 33 6.49 -3.97 1.73
C SER A 33 6.84 -5.40 1.33
N ILE A 34 6.53 -5.77 0.09
CA ILE A 34 6.99 -7.01 -0.54
C ILE A 34 8.22 -6.74 -1.41
N SER A 35 9.26 -7.57 -1.28
CA SER A 35 10.52 -7.37 -2.04
C SER A 35 10.34 -7.55 -3.54
N GLN A 36 11.23 -6.91 -4.32
CA GLN A 36 11.39 -7.19 -5.75
C GLN A 36 11.64 -8.67 -6.04
N LYS A 37 12.44 -9.35 -5.19
CA LYS A 37 12.69 -10.79 -5.33
C LYS A 37 11.41 -11.60 -5.18
N LEU A 38 10.62 -11.35 -4.15
CA LEU A 38 9.35 -12.05 -3.93
C LEU A 38 8.39 -11.81 -5.10
N MET A 39 8.26 -10.57 -5.57
CA MET A 39 7.43 -10.26 -6.74
C MET A 39 7.91 -11.02 -7.98
N LYS A 40 9.23 -11.05 -8.24
CA LYS A 40 9.80 -11.82 -9.37
C LYS A 40 9.51 -13.32 -9.25
N ASP A 41 9.75 -13.90 -8.08
CA ASP A 41 9.54 -15.34 -7.83
C ASP A 41 8.06 -15.74 -8.01
N LEU A 42 7.14 -14.84 -7.62
CA LEU A 42 5.70 -15.02 -7.76
C LEU A 42 5.13 -14.49 -9.10
N LYS A 43 5.98 -14.00 -10.01
CA LYS A 43 5.59 -13.39 -11.29
C LYS A 43 4.59 -12.23 -11.15
N LEU A 44 4.70 -11.48 -10.07
CA LEU A 44 3.90 -10.28 -9.80
C LEU A 44 4.46 -9.07 -10.55
N ASP A 45 3.59 -8.30 -11.18
CA ASP A 45 3.97 -7.10 -11.92
C ASP A 45 3.94 -5.85 -11.03
N HIS A 46 5.13 -5.47 -10.55
CA HIS A 46 5.32 -4.28 -9.72
C HIS A 46 4.86 -2.98 -10.42
N ASN A 47 5.04 -2.87 -11.75
CA ASN A 47 4.65 -1.69 -12.51
C ASN A 47 3.13 -1.59 -12.62
N ALA A 48 2.44 -2.71 -12.87
CA ALA A 48 0.98 -2.76 -12.90
C ALA A 48 0.36 -2.37 -11.54
N MET A 49 0.92 -2.88 -10.43
CA MET A 49 0.51 -2.48 -9.07
C MET A 49 0.67 -0.98 -8.86
N THR A 50 1.86 -0.45 -9.17
CA THR A 50 2.19 0.96 -8.97
C THR A 50 1.31 1.88 -9.80
N GLN A 51 1.07 1.54 -11.07
CA GLN A 51 0.21 2.33 -11.96
C GLN A 51 -1.25 2.31 -11.50
N THR A 52 -1.75 1.15 -11.10
CA THR A 52 -3.12 1.00 -10.57
C THR A 52 -3.30 1.79 -9.29
N GLN A 53 -2.38 1.66 -8.32
CA GLN A 53 -2.44 2.41 -7.07
C GLN A 53 -2.44 3.92 -7.32
N ARG A 54 -1.58 4.42 -8.22
CA ARG A 54 -1.54 5.84 -8.61
C ARG A 54 -2.85 6.30 -9.25
N ARG A 55 -3.40 5.52 -10.17
CA ARG A 55 -4.66 5.85 -10.86
C ARG A 55 -5.81 5.94 -9.86
N LEU A 56 -5.96 4.95 -9.00
CA LEU A 56 -7.05 4.89 -8.02
C LEU A 56 -6.96 5.99 -6.96
N PHE A 57 -5.76 6.41 -6.52
CA PHE A 57 -5.63 7.57 -5.64
C PHE A 57 -5.99 8.89 -6.32
N ARG A 58 -5.72 9.04 -7.63
CA ARG A 58 -6.18 10.20 -8.39
C ARG A 58 -7.70 10.21 -8.54
N GLU A 59 -8.31 9.06 -8.78
CA GLU A 59 -9.77 8.92 -8.81
C GLU A 59 -10.38 9.27 -7.45
N LEU A 60 -9.79 8.79 -6.35
CA LEU A 60 -10.22 9.16 -4.99
C LEU A 60 -10.13 10.68 -4.78
N ALA A 61 -8.99 11.29 -5.14
CA ALA A 61 -8.81 12.74 -5.03
C ALA A 61 -9.84 13.53 -5.84
N ASN A 62 -10.10 13.12 -7.09
CA ASN A 62 -11.08 13.76 -7.96
C ASN A 62 -12.53 13.57 -7.47
N SER A 63 -12.81 12.49 -6.74
CA SER A 63 -14.15 12.22 -6.20
C SER A 63 -14.51 13.11 -5.00
N GLY A 64 -13.55 13.82 -4.40
CA GLY A 64 -13.75 14.60 -3.16
C GLY A 64 -13.94 13.75 -1.90
N ARG A 65 -13.94 12.42 -2.01
CA ARG A 65 -14.03 11.51 -0.86
C ARG A 65 -12.74 11.55 -0.02
N PRO A 66 -12.83 11.38 1.31
CA PRO A 66 -11.66 11.39 2.17
C PRO A 66 -10.79 10.15 1.95
N ASN A 67 -9.48 10.29 2.14
CA ASN A 67 -8.59 9.14 2.23
C ASN A 67 -8.66 8.55 3.65
N THR A 68 -9.30 7.40 3.77
CA THR A 68 -9.41 6.62 5.02
C THR A 68 -8.57 5.35 4.93
N LEU A 69 -8.37 4.64 6.05
CA LEU A 69 -7.74 3.30 5.99
C LEU A 69 -8.57 2.31 5.15
N ILE A 70 -9.90 2.47 5.11
CA ILE A 70 -10.78 1.65 4.28
C ILE A 70 -10.48 1.89 2.79
N GLU A 71 -10.38 3.15 2.37
CA GLU A 71 -10.03 3.49 0.98
C GLU A 71 -8.59 3.08 0.64
N GLN A 72 -7.63 3.28 1.55
CA GLN A 72 -6.26 2.76 1.40
C GLN A 72 -6.24 1.25 1.17
N THR A 73 -6.99 0.49 1.98
CA THR A 73 -7.05 -0.97 1.92
C THR A 73 -7.69 -1.44 0.61
N ARG A 74 -8.79 -0.81 0.20
CA ARG A 74 -9.45 -1.10 -1.08
C ARG A 74 -8.50 -0.87 -2.26
N ILE A 75 -7.85 0.29 -2.31
CA ILE A 75 -6.92 0.67 -3.37
C ILE A 75 -5.71 -0.27 -3.40
N ALA A 76 -5.17 -0.63 -2.24
CA ALA A 76 -4.07 -1.58 -2.12
C ALA A 76 -4.46 -2.98 -2.64
N LYS A 77 -5.67 -3.46 -2.30
CA LYS A 77 -6.20 -4.75 -2.81
C LYS A 77 -6.28 -4.75 -4.33
N GLU A 78 -6.91 -3.74 -4.91
CA GLU A 78 -7.07 -3.62 -6.36
C GLU A 78 -5.71 -3.51 -7.08
N ALA A 79 -4.76 -2.78 -6.50
CA ALA A 79 -3.40 -2.68 -7.02
C ALA A 79 -2.69 -4.05 -7.02
N LEU A 80 -2.75 -4.79 -5.92
CA LEU A 80 -2.14 -6.12 -5.81
C LEU A 80 -2.72 -7.09 -6.85
N MET A 81 -4.05 -7.13 -6.98
CA MET A 81 -4.74 -7.99 -7.94
C MET A 81 -4.41 -7.61 -9.38
N ALA A 82 -4.32 -6.31 -9.70
CA ALA A 82 -3.86 -5.84 -11.02
C ALA A 82 -2.41 -6.25 -11.32
N GLY A 83 -1.59 -6.45 -10.29
CA GLY A 83 -0.25 -7.01 -10.40
C GLY A 83 -0.18 -8.53 -10.48
N GLY A 84 -1.31 -9.23 -10.53
CA GLY A 84 -1.37 -10.69 -10.64
C GLY A 84 -1.42 -11.44 -9.30
N ALA A 85 -1.58 -10.75 -8.17
CA ALA A 85 -1.81 -11.43 -6.90
C ALA A 85 -3.21 -12.09 -6.88
N THR A 86 -3.32 -13.28 -6.31
CA THR A 86 -4.63 -13.86 -5.99
C THR A 86 -5.29 -13.04 -4.89
N GLU A 87 -6.63 -13.11 -4.80
CA GLU A 87 -7.37 -12.39 -3.77
C GLU A 87 -6.95 -12.80 -2.35
N ASP A 88 -6.80 -14.10 -2.08
CA ASP A 88 -6.33 -14.61 -0.78
C ASP A 88 -4.96 -14.05 -0.41
N PHE A 89 -4.02 -14.08 -1.36
CA PHE A 89 -2.67 -13.56 -1.11
C PHE A 89 -2.69 -12.05 -0.91
N ALA A 90 -3.53 -11.31 -1.65
CA ALA A 90 -3.71 -9.89 -1.43
C ALA A 90 -4.26 -9.62 -0.01
N ASN A 91 -5.27 -10.37 0.43
CA ASN A 91 -5.84 -10.25 1.77
C ASN A 91 -4.80 -10.52 2.88
N ASP A 92 -3.94 -11.53 2.71
CA ASP A 92 -2.84 -11.82 3.65
C ASP A 92 -1.86 -10.64 3.75
N LEU A 93 -1.47 -10.04 2.62
CA LEU A 93 -0.58 -8.89 2.58
C LEU A 93 -1.22 -7.64 3.18
N LEU A 94 -2.51 -7.41 2.94
CA LEU A 94 -3.26 -6.31 3.53
C LEU A 94 -3.32 -6.44 5.05
N LYS A 95 -3.63 -7.64 5.56
CA LYS A 95 -3.65 -7.92 6.99
C LYS A 95 -2.29 -7.61 7.63
N ALA A 96 -1.20 -8.13 7.06
CA ALA A 96 0.15 -7.87 7.56
C ALA A 96 0.51 -6.37 7.51
N SER A 97 0.07 -5.66 6.47
CA SER A 97 0.33 -4.22 6.35
C SER A 97 -0.51 -3.39 7.35
N LEU A 98 -1.76 -3.76 7.62
CA LEU A 98 -2.59 -3.13 8.66
C LEU A 98 -2.03 -3.38 10.06
N GLU A 99 -1.58 -4.61 10.34
CA GLU A 99 -0.89 -4.93 11.60
C GLU A 99 0.39 -4.10 11.78
N ASN A 100 1.16 -3.90 10.70
CA ASN A 100 2.34 -3.04 10.73
C ASN A 100 2.01 -1.55 11.00
N LEU A 101 0.93 -1.02 10.43
CA LEU A 101 0.45 0.34 10.72
C LEU A 101 -0.02 0.46 12.18
N LYS A 102 -0.76 -0.54 12.66
CA LYS A 102 -1.22 -0.61 14.05
C LYS A 102 -0.04 -0.65 15.04
N ASN A 103 0.99 -1.45 14.76
CA ASN A 103 2.20 -1.54 15.59
C ASN A 103 3.02 -0.24 15.61
N GLN A 104 2.78 0.65 14.65
CA GLN A 104 3.35 2.00 14.60
C GLN A 104 2.38 3.06 15.13
N ASN A 105 1.27 2.69 15.77
CA ASN A 105 0.24 3.62 16.25
C ASN A 105 -0.34 4.52 15.16
N VAL A 106 -0.36 4.07 13.90
CA VAL A 106 -0.97 4.80 12.78
C VAL A 106 -2.46 4.44 12.70
N THR A 107 -3.33 5.41 12.95
CA THR A 107 -4.79 5.24 12.95
C THR A 107 -5.47 5.80 11.71
N ALA A 108 -4.83 6.72 10.98
CA ALA A 108 -5.34 7.32 9.75
C ALA A 108 -4.21 7.84 8.86
N PRO A 109 -4.40 7.91 7.54
CA PRO A 109 -3.49 8.62 6.64
C PRO A 109 -3.59 10.15 6.84
N SER A 110 -2.50 10.86 6.59
CA SER A 110 -2.39 12.32 6.67
C SER A 110 -2.79 13.07 5.39
N ASN A 111 -2.82 12.41 4.24
CA ASN A 111 -3.06 13.05 2.94
C ASN A 111 -3.45 12.03 1.86
N ILE A 112 -3.94 12.51 0.71
CA ILE A 112 -4.14 11.69 -0.50
C ILE A 112 -2.85 11.73 -1.35
N PRO A 113 -2.19 10.58 -1.61
CA PRO A 113 -1.04 10.51 -2.51
C PRO A 113 -1.39 10.90 -3.96
N TRP A 114 -0.42 11.45 -4.70
CA TRP A 114 -0.58 11.83 -6.11
C TRP A 114 -1.75 12.77 -6.42
N ASN A 115 -2.23 13.51 -5.41
CA ASN A 115 -3.21 14.56 -5.57
C ASN A 115 -2.58 15.79 -6.26
N LYS A 116 -3.25 16.33 -7.28
CA LYS A 116 -2.80 17.48 -8.08
C LYS A 116 -2.85 18.81 -7.32
N THR A 117 -3.45 18.87 -6.13
CA THR A 117 -3.71 20.14 -5.42
C THR A 117 -2.65 20.55 -4.39
N LYS A 118 -1.49 19.88 -4.29
CA LYS A 118 -0.35 20.48 -3.58
C LYS A 118 0.30 21.52 -4.49
N LYS A 119 -0.26 22.74 -4.47
CA LYS A 119 0.49 23.97 -4.75
C LYS A 119 1.50 24.21 -3.64
#